data_AF-A0A1E4CIX2-F1
#
_entry.id   AF-A0A1E4CIX2-F1
#
_cell.length_a   1.000
_cell.length_b   1.000
_cell.length_c   1.000
_cell.angle_alpha   90.00
_cell.angle_beta   90.00
_cell.angle_gamma   90.00
#
_symmetry.space_group_name_H-M   'P 1'
#
loop_
_entity.id
_entity.type
_entity.pdbx_description
1 polymer ?
#
loop_
_entity_poly.entity_id
_entity_poly.type
_entity_poly.pdbx_seq_one_letter_code
_entity_poly.pdbx_strand_id
1 'polypeptide(L)'
;MTTNLVSTIAQVLGTDVVARLASNFGIDRSLVERAFQAGVPGLLAALTSLVSKPGGASMLGKAVAQQEPGVLTNLAGVLGGSGQASLADSGTSTLTSLLGAPTMSALTSAVGRFVGIGTETSGNLMGLLGPVVLGVLGQQQRAGGLDAAGLGNLLISQKDNIARAMPSGFSDYLSGAGILDRVGATTARVGPSSYMSPQPASRHLSWILPVLGLLVLGGLAWYMLRGPTETVATLPPTKVETPITAPERVTIIVPADQVKDWIARPVYSSDNKKIGEIVELRRDPENKVTEAFIDTGNFLGIGAVRYRITSDQIQEVKPDSLTLKLKESEVKDAAQAAEKPKQ
;
A
#
# COMPACT_ATOMS: atom_id res chain seq x y z
N MET A 1 -12.85 26.75 14.17
CA MET A 1 -11.50 26.14 14.00
C MET A 1 -11.69 24.68 13.62
N THR A 2 -10.82 24.09 12.81
CA THR A 2 -11.00 22.72 12.31
C THR A 2 -10.47 21.71 13.33
N THR A 3 -11.36 21.02 14.05
CA THR A 3 -10.97 20.02 15.06
C THR A 3 -10.27 18.82 14.39
N ASN A 4 -8.96 18.71 14.57
CA ASN A 4 -8.19 17.57 14.10
C ASN A 4 -8.19 16.46 15.16
N LEU A 5 -8.99 15.41 14.94
CA LEU A 5 -9.15 14.27 15.85
C LEU A 5 -7.81 13.63 16.25
N VAL A 6 -6.84 13.54 15.33
CA VAL A 6 -5.53 12.92 15.62
C VAL A 6 -4.78 13.75 16.66
N SER A 7 -4.78 15.09 16.52
CA SER A 7 -4.16 15.97 17.52
C SER A 7 -4.86 15.90 18.88
N THR A 8 -6.19 15.82 18.93
CA THR A 8 -6.94 15.67 20.19
C THR A 8 -6.62 14.34 20.87
N ILE A 9 -6.56 13.23 20.11
CA ILE A 9 -6.20 11.91 20.65
C ILE A 9 -4.75 11.89 21.13
N ALA A 10 -3.80 12.44 20.35
CA ALA A 10 -2.39 12.53 20.73
C ALA A 10 -2.17 13.39 21.99
N GLN A 11 -2.92 14.49 22.16
CA GLN A 11 -2.86 15.35 23.33
C GLN A 11 -3.42 14.68 24.60
N VAL A 12 -4.36 13.73 24.46
CA VAL A 12 -4.86 12.88 25.55
C VAL A 12 -3.88 11.75 25.89
N LEU A 13 -3.17 11.21 24.89
CA LEU A 13 -2.15 10.16 25.04
C LEU A 13 -0.76 10.73 25.45
N GLY A 14 -0.75 11.74 26.32
CA GLY A 14 0.46 12.49 26.69
C GLY A 14 1.58 11.65 27.33
N THR A 15 2.77 12.25 27.46
CA THR A 15 4.04 11.57 27.83
C THR A 15 3.95 10.64 29.05
N ASP A 16 3.15 10.98 30.04
CA ASP A 16 2.92 10.18 31.26
C ASP A 16 2.21 8.84 30.97
N VAL A 17 1.28 8.82 30.01
CA VAL A 17 0.63 7.58 29.54
C VAL A 17 1.67 6.70 28.86
N VAL A 18 2.44 7.26 27.92
CA VAL A 18 3.51 6.54 27.20
C VAL A 18 4.54 5.98 28.19
N ALA A 19 4.90 6.75 29.23
CA ALA A 19 5.83 6.35 30.27
C ALA A 19 5.32 5.17 31.12
N ARG A 20 4.08 5.21 31.59
CA ARG A 20 3.50 4.13 32.42
C ARG A 20 3.31 2.84 31.63
N LEU A 21 2.88 2.96 30.37
CA LEU A 21 2.69 1.80 29.49
C LEU A 21 4.03 1.13 29.13
N ALA A 22 5.09 1.92 28.90
CA ALA A 22 6.45 1.41 28.72
C ALA A 22 6.89 0.58 29.94
N SER A 23 6.73 1.12 31.15
CA SER A 23 7.07 0.42 32.40
C SER A 23 6.22 -0.83 32.64
N ASN A 24 4.91 -0.81 32.33
CA ASN A 24 4.03 -1.95 32.61
C ASN A 24 4.11 -3.08 31.55
N PHE A 25 4.43 -2.75 30.29
CA PHE A 25 4.64 -3.75 29.23
C PHE A 25 6.10 -4.18 29.06
N GLY A 26 7.05 -3.59 29.80
CA GLY A 26 8.47 -3.96 29.74
C GLY A 26 9.15 -3.60 28.41
N ILE A 27 8.68 -2.55 27.73
CA ILE A 27 9.16 -2.12 26.41
C ILE A 27 9.55 -0.64 26.41
N ASP A 28 10.45 -0.24 25.52
CA ASP A 28 10.90 1.15 25.43
C ASP A 28 9.76 2.15 25.15
N ARG A 29 9.86 3.32 25.79
CA ARG A 29 8.92 4.44 25.59
C ARG A 29 8.82 4.85 24.11
N SER A 30 9.93 4.78 23.38
CA SER A 30 9.99 5.08 21.94
C SER A 30 9.22 4.06 21.08
N LEU A 31 9.12 2.80 21.51
CA LEU A 31 8.31 1.78 20.85
C LEU A 31 6.82 2.02 21.11
N VAL A 32 6.44 2.31 22.36
CA VAL A 32 5.06 2.70 22.71
C VAL A 32 4.63 3.96 21.96
N GLU A 33 5.51 4.97 21.86
CA GLU A 33 5.22 6.20 21.12
C GLU A 33 5.03 5.95 19.62
N ARG A 34 5.91 5.16 18.98
CA ARG A 34 5.74 4.73 17.57
C ARG A 34 4.47 3.92 17.37
N ALA A 35 4.11 3.06 18.33
CA ALA A 35 2.87 2.29 18.30
C ALA A 35 1.63 3.20 18.37
N PHE A 36 1.69 4.33 19.06
CA PHE A 36 0.62 5.34 19.04
C PHE A 36 0.62 6.18 17.75
N GLN A 37 1.78 6.64 17.30
CA GLN A 37 1.93 7.42 16.05
C GLN A 37 1.39 6.66 14.82
N ALA A 38 1.62 5.34 14.75
CA ALA A 38 1.02 4.48 13.73
C ALA A 38 -0.41 4.03 14.08
N GLY A 39 -0.63 3.63 15.33
CA GLY A 39 -1.85 2.96 15.75
C GLY A 39 -3.09 3.85 15.81
N VAL A 40 -2.96 5.13 16.18
CA VAL A 40 -4.08 6.09 16.18
C VAL A 40 -4.63 6.31 14.75
N PRO A 41 -3.84 6.73 13.75
CA PRO A 41 -4.35 6.89 12.39
C PRO A 41 -4.69 5.53 11.74
N GLY A 42 -4.00 4.44 12.07
CA GLY A 42 -4.35 3.09 11.62
C GLY A 42 -5.73 2.62 12.12
N LEU A 43 -6.05 2.87 13.39
CA LEU A 43 -7.36 2.58 13.97
C LEU A 43 -8.44 3.49 13.37
N LEU A 44 -8.17 4.78 13.17
CA LEU A 44 -9.10 5.69 12.48
C LEU A 44 -9.34 5.27 11.02
N ALA A 45 -8.32 4.76 10.30
CA ALA A 45 -8.47 4.20 8.96
C ALA A 45 -9.30 2.90 8.97
N ALA A 46 -9.11 2.02 9.97
CA ALA A 46 -9.92 0.82 10.14
C ALA A 46 -11.39 1.14 10.48
N LEU A 47 -11.65 2.15 11.32
CA LEU A 47 -12.99 2.66 11.60
C LEU A 47 -13.61 3.32 10.36
N THR A 48 -12.82 4.00 9.53
CA THR A 48 -13.27 4.53 8.23
C THR A 48 -13.66 3.39 7.28
N SER A 49 -12.86 2.31 7.22
CA SER A 49 -13.17 1.06 6.51
C SER A 49 -14.43 0.34 7.03
N LEU A 50 -14.79 0.55 8.30
CA LEU A 50 -16.05 0.06 8.85
C LEU A 50 -17.24 0.91 8.38
N VAL A 51 -17.20 2.24 8.53
CA VAL A 51 -18.36 3.09 8.20
C VAL A 51 -18.69 3.14 6.71
N SER A 52 -17.72 2.85 5.83
CA SER A 52 -17.95 2.64 4.39
C SER A 52 -18.76 1.38 4.05
N LYS A 53 -19.10 0.51 5.02
CA LYS A 53 -19.90 -0.71 4.82
C LYS A 53 -21.37 -0.48 5.21
N PRO A 54 -22.34 -1.16 4.56
CA PRO A 54 -23.74 -1.12 4.97
C PRO A 54 -23.92 -1.41 6.47
N GLY A 55 -24.53 -0.48 7.19
CA GLY A 55 -24.75 -0.57 8.64
C GLY A 55 -23.52 -0.32 9.54
N GLY A 56 -22.31 -0.18 9.00
CA GLY A 56 -21.08 0.02 9.79
C GLY A 56 -21.07 1.35 10.55
N ALA A 57 -21.64 2.41 9.97
CA ALA A 57 -21.91 3.67 10.67
C ALA A 57 -22.78 3.46 11.92
N SER A 58 -23.83 2.65 11.82
CA SER A 58 -24.73 2.31 12.94
C SER A 58 -24.06 1.42 14.00
N MET A 59 -23.11 0.57 13.61
CA MET A 59 -22.28 -0.18 14.56
C MET A 59 -21.34 0.75 15.34
N LEU A 60 -20.67 1.68 14.64
CA LEU A 60 -19.82 2.69 15.28
C LEU A 60 -20.63 3.57 16.23
N GLY A 61 -21.77 4.12 15.79
CA GLY A 61 -22.64 4.94 16.63
C GLY A 61 -23.14 4.21 17.88
N LYS A 62 -23.41 2.89 17.80
CA LYS A 62 -23.74 2.07 18.99
C LYS A 62 -22.56 1.90 19.93
N ALA A 63 -21.38 1.52 19.42
CA ALA A 63 -20.18 1.34 20.24
C ALA A 63 -19.73 2.65 20.92
N VAL A 64 -19.91 3.78 20.23
CA VAL A 64 -19.62 5.13 20.74
C VAL A 64 -20.69 5.60 21.74
N ALA A 65 -21.97 5.28 21.54
CA ALA A 65 -23.03 5.55 22.52
C ALA A 65 -22.91 4.68 23.78
N GLN A 66 -22.29 3.49 23.68
CA GLN A 66 -21.94 2.62 24.80
C GLN A 66 -20.69 3.07 25.58
N GLN A 67 -19.93 4.07 25.10
CA GLN A 67 -18.83 4.68 25.87
C GLN A 67 -19.41 5.63 26.92
N GLU A 68 -19.18 5.32 28.20
CA GLU A 68 -19.58 6.20 29.30
C GLU A 68 -18.94 7.61 29.19
N PRO A 69 -19.70 8.68 29.52
CA PRO A 69 -19.15 10.02 29.63
C PRO A 69 -18.20 10.11 30.83
N GLY A 70 -16.92 9.87 30.59
CA GLY A 70 -15.90 9.77 31.64
C GLY A 70 -14.80 8.74 31.36
N VAL A 71 -14.88 7.97 30.27
CA VAL A 71 -13.87 6.93 29.95
C VAL A 71 -12.42 7.43 29.96
N LEU A 72 -12.16 8.69 29.58
CA LEU A 72 -10.82 9.29 29.61
C LEU A 72 -10.35 9.60 31.05
N THR A 73 -11.27 9.98 31.94
CA THR A 73 -11.02 10.17 33.38
C THR A 73 -10.76 8.82 34.05
N ASN A 74 -11.58 7.81 33.72
CA ASN A 74 -11.43 6.45 34.23
C ASN A 74 -10.11 5.82 33.73
N LEU A 75 -9.71 6.07 32.48
CA LEU A 75 -8.41 5.66 31.95
C LEU A 75 -7.25 6.20 32.81
N ALA A 76 -7.26 7.49 33.18
CA ALA A 76 -6.20 8.08 33.99
C ALA A 76 -6.08 7.42 35.38
N GLY A 77 -7.20 7.00 35.98
CA GLY A 77 -7.23 6.21 37.21
C GLY A 77 -6.78 4.76 37.02
N VAL A 78 -7.26 4.09 35.97
CA VAL A 78 -6.95 2.68 35.66
C VAL A 78 -5.48 2.50 35.26
N LEU A 79 -4.91 3.44 34.52
CA LEU A 79 -3.45 3.53 34.24
C LEU A 79 -2.63 3.94 35.48
N GLY A 80 -3.27 4.16 36.63
CA GLY A 80 -2.62 4.32 37.94
C GLY A 80 -2.68 3.06 38.82
N GLY A 81 -3.26 1.95 38.33
CA GLY A 81 -3.48 0.74 39.12
C GLY A 81 -3.53 -0.54 38.28
N SER A 82 -3.99 -1.63 38.89
CA SER A 82 -3.95 -2.98 38.32
C SER A 82 -4.97 -3.25 37.21
N GLY A 83 -5.95 -2.38 36.98
CA GLY A 83 -7.04 -2.58 36.02
C GLY A 83 -6.65 -2.50 34.54
N GLN A 84 -5.39 -2.12 34.21
CA GLN A 84 -4.94 -1.92 32.83
C GLN A 84 -5.15 -3.16 31.94
N ALA A 85 -4.89 -4.37 32.45
CA ALA A 85 -5.06 -5.60 31.68
C ALA A 85 -6.52 -5.82 31.28
N SER A 86 -7.44 -5.82 32.26
CA SER A 86 -8.87 -5.99 32.01
C SER A 86 -9.47 -4.90 31.12
N LEU A 87 -8.93 -3.67 31.15
CA LEU A 87 -9.31 -2.61 30.23
C LEU A 87 -8.81 -2.88 28.80
N ALA A 88 -7.58 -3.40 28.65
CA ALA A 88 -7.05 -3.83 27.36
C ALA A 88 -7.86 -5.00 26.79
N ASP A 89 -8.20 -6.01 27.58
CA ASP A 89 -9.06 -7.14 27.18
C ASP A 89 -10.45 -6.68 26.74
N SER A 90 -11.08 -5.79 27.53
CA SER A 90 -12.38 -5.21 27.21
C SER A 90 -12.34 -4.40 25.90
N GLY A 91 -11.26 -3.64 25.70
CA GLY A 91 -11.01 -2.87 24.50
C GLY A 91 -10.71 -3.72 23.26
N THR A 92 -9.89 -4.78 23.36
CA THR A 92 -9.62 -5.70 22.24
C THR A 92 -10.87 -6.47 21.86
N SER A 93 -11.68 -6.88 22.83
CA SER A 93 -13.00 -7.50 22.60
C SER A 93 -13.97 -6.55 21.88
N THR A 94 -14.06 -5.29 22.35
CA THR A 94 -14.89 -4.24 21.73
C THR A 94 -14.46 -3.95 20.30
N LEU A 95 -13.15 -3.78 20.05
CA LEU A 95 -12.60 -3.58 18.70
C LEU A 95 -12.78 -4.81 17.81
N THR A 96 -12.65 -6.02 18.35
CA THR A 96 -12.86 -7.27 17.60
C THR A 96 -14.32 -7.45 17.19
N SER A 97 -15.27 -7.08 18.06
CA SER A 97 -16.70 -7.06 17.76
C SER A 97 -17.04 -5.98 16.70
N LEU A 98 -16.45 -4.79 16.84
CA LEU A 98 -16.76 -3.63 16.00
C LEU A 98 -16.11 -3.68 14.60
N LEU A 99 -14.81 -4.01 14.52
CA LEU A 99 -14.03 -4.04 13.28
C LEU A 99 -14.02 -5.44 12.62
N GLY A 100 -14.33 -6.48 13.40
CA GLY A 100 -14.15 -7.87 13.04
C GLY A 100 -12.72 -8.38 13.33
N ALA A 101 -12.63 -9.62 13.82
CA ALA A 101 -11.37 -10.33 14.07
C ALA A 101 -10.29 -10.23 12.96
N PRO A 102 -10.59 -10.37 11.64
CA PRO A 102 -9.56 -10.22 10.62
C PRO A 102 -9.02 -8.79 10.52
N THR A 103 -9.83 -7.76 10.80
CA THR A 103 -9.39 -6.36 10.79
C THR A 103 -8.55 -6.05 12.03
N MET A 104 -8.91 -6.59 13.20
CA MET A 104 -8.12 -6.47 14.42
C MET A 104 -6.76 -7.17 14.28
N SER A 105 -6.74 -8.41 13.80
CA SER A 105 -5.50 -9.17 13.55
C SER A 105 -4.60 -8.49 12.51
N ALA A 106 -5.19 -7.93 11.44
CA ALA A 106 -4.48 -7.13 10.45
C ALA A 106 -3.83 -5.87 11.08
N LEU A 107 -4.55 -5.18 11.96
CA LEU A 107 -4.10 -3.94 12.60
C LEU A 107 -3.00 -4.20 13.65
N THR A 108 -3.13 -5.23 14.49
CA THR A 108 -2.09 -5.62 15.46
C THR A 108 -0.85 -6.18 14.76
N SER A 109 -1.01 -6.91 13.65
CA SER A 109 0.11 -7.37 12.82
C SER A 109 0.83 -6.21 12.12
N ALA A 110 0.08 -5.20 11.63
CA ALA A 110 0.67 -4.02 11.00
C ALA A 110 1.47 -3.18 12.02
N VAL A 111 0.89 -2.89 13.20
CA VAL A 111 1.59 -2.14 14.26
C VAL A 111 2.79 -2.93 14.79
N GLY A 112 2.64 -4.22 15.08
CA GLY A 112 3.75 -5.06 15.56
C GLY A 112 4.92 -5.10 14.59
N ARG A 113 4.66 -5.24 13.28
CA ARG A 113 5.69 -5.24 12.23
C ARG A 113 6.30 -3.86 11.95
N PHE A 114 5.55 -2.78 12.14
CA PHE A 114 6.06 -1.40 11.98
C PHE A 114 6.94 -0.96 13.15
N VAL A 115 6.59 -1.36 14.37
CA VAL A 115 7.28 -0.96 15.60
C VAL A 115 8.38 -1.94 16.01
N GLY A 116 8.24 -3.24 15.67
CA GLY A 116 9.16 -4.30 16.10
C GLY A 116 8.74 -4.99 17.41
N ILE A 117 7.45 -4.97 17.76
CA ILE A 117 6.91 -5.57 18.99
C ILE A 117 5.97 -6.76 18.68
N GLY A 118 5.75 -7.63 19.68
CA GLY A 118 4.87 -8.79 19.55
C GLY A 118 3.41 -8.42 19.22
N THR A 119 2.71 -9.34 18.56
CA THR A 119 1.28 -9.18 18.22
C THR A 119 0.39 -9.10 19.46
N GLU A 120 0.77 -9.77 20.56
CA GLU A 120 0.10 -9.70 21.87
C GLU A 120 0.24 -8.30 22.48
N THR A 121 1.46 -7.78 22.61
CA THR A 121 1.73 -6.42 23.10
C THR A 121 1.05 -5.36 22.22
N SER A 122 1.08 -5.56 20.90
CA SER A 122 0.35 -4.72 19.92
C SER A 122 -1.16 -4.78 20.16
N GLY A 123 -1.70 -5.97 20.42
CA GLY A 123 -3.10 -6.19 20.79
C GLY A 123 -3.49 -5.42 22.03
N ASN A 124 -2.71 -5.55 23.11
CA ASN A 124 -3.02 -4.89 24.39
C ASN A 124 -2.90 -3.36 24.30
N LEU A 125 -1.92 -2.84 23.54
CA LEU A 125 -1.84 -1.40 23.21
C LEU A 125 -3.06 -0.94 22.36
N MET A 126 -3.49 -1.73 21.37
CA MET A 126 -4.71 -1.44 20.61
C MET A 126 -5.97 -1.49 21.48
N GLY A 127 -6.03 -2.42 22.43
CA GLY A 127 -7.10 -2.54 23.41
C GLY A 127 -7.24 -1.29 24.26
N LEU A 128 -6.12 -0.71 24.71
CA LEU A 128 -6.11 0.54 25.44
C LEU A 128 -6.43 1.75 24.54
N LEU A 129 -6.02 1.73 23.26
CA LEU A 129 -6.41 2.76 22.29
C LEU A 129 -7.90 2.77 21.95
N GLY A 130 -8.56 1.62 21.89
CA GLY A 130 -9.95 1.48 21.47
C GLY A 130 -10.91 2.42 22.21
N PRO A 131 -11.00 2.32 23.55
CA PRO A 131 -11.81 3.22 24.38
C PRO A 131 -11.39 4.70 24.28
N VAL A 132 -10.11 5.01 24.07
CA VAL A 132 -9.65 6.41 23.90
C VAL A 132 -10.19 7.00 22.59
N VAL A 133 -10.03 6.29 21.48
CA VAL A 133 -10.49 6.75 20.16
C VAL A 133 -12.02 6.79 20.12
N LEU A 134 -12.71 5.76 20.62
CA LEU A 134 -14.19 5.76 20.71
C LEU A 134 -14.71 6.83 21.67
N GLY A 135 -14.02 7.09 22.78
CA GLY A 135 -14.36 8.14 23.74
C GLY A 135 -14.23 9.56 23.17
N VAL A 136 -13.15 9.85 22.44
CA VAL A 136 -12.98 11.14 21.73
C VAL A 136 -13.98 11.29 20.59
N LEU A 137 -14.26 10.23 19.83
CA LEU A 137 -15.34 10.23 18.82
C LEU A 137 -16.71 10.48 19.46
N GLY A 138 -16.98 9.92 20.65
CA GLY A 138 -18.21 10.18 21.40
C GLY A 138 -18.31 11.58 21.98
N GLN A 139 -17.19 12.17 22.40
CA GLN A 139 -17.14 13.58 22.77
C GLN A 139 -17.46 14.47 21.57
N GLN A 140 -16.86 14.22 20.41
CA GLN A 140 -17.15 14.94 19.16
C GLN A 140 -18.60 14.72 18.69
N GLN A 141 -19.14 13.51 18.85
CA GLN A 141 -20.53 13.19 18.52
C GLN A 141 -21.50 14.02 19.37
N ARG A 142 -21.33 13.98 20.70
CA ARG A 142 -22.19 14.73 21.64
C ARG A 142 -22.06 16.25 21.46
N ALA A 143 -20.84 16.76 21.23
CA ALA A 143 -20.59 18.19 21.03
C ALA A 143 -21.12 18.72 19.68
N GLY A 144 -21.10 17.89 18.63
CA GLY A 144 -21.60 18.24 17.30
C GLY A 144 -23.08 17.89 17.03
N GLY A 145 -23.78 17.27 17.99
CA GLY A 145 -25.14 16.75 17.79
C GLY A 145 -25.23 15.65 16.72
N LEU A 146 -24.13 14.95 16.44
CA LEU A 146 -24.03 14.01 15.33
C LEU A 146 -24.76 12.70 15.63
N ASP A 147 -25.43 12.15 14.63
CA ASP A 147 -25.94 10.78 14.64
C ASP A 147 -24.87 9.80 14.11
N ALA A 148 -25.25 8.53 13.97
CA ALA A 148 -24.39 7.50 13.40
C ALA A 148 -23.94 7.82 11.96
N ALA A 149 -24.83 8.35 11.11
CA ALA A 149 -24.52 8.69 9.73
C ALA A 149 -23.62 9.94 9.65
N GLY A 150 -23.92 10.99 10.41
CA GLY A 150 -23.09 12.19 10.53
C GLY A 150 -21.67 11.88 11.02
N LEU A 151 -21.51 10.97 11.99
CA LEU A 151 -20.20 10.50 12.45
C LEU A 151 -19.45 9.73 11.34
N GLY A 152 -20.15 8.85 10.61
CA GLY A 152 -19.56 8.13 9.47
C GLY A 152 -19.07 9.05 8.36
N ASN A 153 -19.89 10.04 7.97
CA ASN A 153 -19.52 11.07 6.99
C ASN A 153 -18.34 11.93 7.48
N LEU A 154 -18.27 12.25 8.78
CA LEU A 154 -17.14 12.93 9.38
C LEU A 154 -15.85 12.10 9.26
N LEU A 155 -15.85 10.81 9.59
CA LEU A 155 -14.67 9.95 9.39
C LEU A 155 -14.23 9.89 7.92
N ILE A 156 -15.17 9.73 6.99
CA ILE A 156 -14.88 9.66 5.54
C ILE A 156 -14.29 10.98 5.04
N SER A 157 -14.83 12.13 5.43
CA SER A 157 -14.25 13.45 5.08
C SER A 157 -12.88 13.69 5.74
N GLN A 158 -12.61 13.08 6.90
CA GLN A 158 -11.31 13.15 7.57
C GLN A 158 -10.27 12.17 6.99
N LYS A 159 -10.62 11.30 6.03
CA LYS A 159 -9.70 10.27 5.49
C LYS A 159 -8.34 10.83 5.05
N ASP A 160 -8.33 12.02 4.45
CA ASP A 160 -7.11 12.63 3.92
C ASP A 160 -6.26 13.29 5.01
N ASN A 161 -6.88 13.69 6.14
CA ASN A 161 -6.17 14.13 7.33
C ASN A 161 -5.63 12.94 8.14
N ILE A 162 -6.36 11.81 8.18
CA ILE A 162 -5.89 10.54 8.73
C ILE A 162 -4.70 10.02 7.92
N ALA A 163 -4.80 10.02 6.58
CA ALA A 163 -3.73 9.58 5.70
C ALA A 163 -2.47 10.45 5.81
N ARG A 164 -2.62 11.79 5.87
CA ARG A 164 -1.49 12.71 6.14
C ARG A 164 -0.92 12.63 7.56
N ALA A 165 -1.57 11.91 8.47
CA ALA A 165 -1.08 11.62 9.81
C ALA A 165 -0.51 10.21 9.97
N MET A 166 -0.62 9.32 8.97
CA MET A 166 0.04 8.02 9.00
C MET A 166 1.57 8.18 8.81
N PRO A 167 2.40 7.45 9.57
CA PRO A 167 3.83 7.40 9.30
C PRO A 167 4.14 6.87 7.90
N SER A 168 5.20 7.40 7.27
CA SER A 168 5.69 6.93 5.97
C SER A 168 5.94 5.41 5.98
N GLY A 169 5.38 4.70 4.99
CA GLY A 169 5.46 3.24 4.89
C GLY A 169 4.46 2.47 5.75
N PHE A 170 3.80 3.09 6.74
CA PHE A 170 2.78 2.39 7.54
C PHE A 170 1.53 2.01 6.71
N SER A 171 1.25 2.78 5.66
CA SER A 171 0.30 2.44 4.60
C SER A 171 0.49 1.04 4.04
N ASP A 172 1.72 0.58 3.94
CA ASP A 172 2.08 -0.62 3.17
C ASP A 172 1.89 -1.89 4.01
N TYR A 173 2.02 -1.75 5.33
CA TYR A 173 1.57 -2.77 6.28
C TYR A 173 0.04 -2.84 6.36
N LEU A 174 -0.66 -1.70 6.30
CA LEU A 174 -2.14 -1.66 6.31
C LEU A 174 -2.77 -2.16 4.99
N SER A 175 -2.11 -1.94 3.85
CA SER A 175 -2.55 -2.48 2.55
C SER A 175 -2.20 -3.96 2.42
N GLY A 176 -0.98 -4.37 2.80
CA GLY A 176 -0.57 -5.77 2.87
C GLY A 176 -1.38 -6.62 3.87
N ALA A 177 -1.96 -5.99 4.90
CA ALA A 177 -2.91 -6.62 5.82
C ALA A 177 -4.40 -6.47 5.38
N GLY A 178 -4.66 -5.92 4.19
CA GLY A 178 -5.99 -5.87 3.57
C GLY A 178 -6.98 -4.88 4.20
N ILE A 179 -6.51 -3.89 4.97
CA ILE A 179 -7.37 -2.86 5.58
C ILE A 179 -7.70 -1.75 4.57
N LEU A 180 -6.69 -1.24 3.86
CA LEU A 180 -6.86 -0.12 2.91
C LEU A 180 -7.53 -0.55 1.59
N ASP A 181 -7.25 -1.76 1.10
CA ASP A 181 -7.92 -2.34 -0.07
C ASP A 181 -9.45 -2.28 0.05
N ARG A 182 -9.96 -2.66 1.24
CA ARG A 182 -11.40 -2.61 1.58
C ARG A 182 -11.98 -1.19 1.68
N VAL A 183 -11.15 -0.15 1.76
CA VAL A 183 -11.57 1.26 1.67
C VAL A 183 -11.64 1.70 0.21
N GLY A 184 -10.67 1.29 -0.62
CA GLY A 184 -10.60 1.67 -2.03
C GLY A 184 -11.56 0.91 -2.95
N ALA A 185 -11.89 -0.33 -2.62
CA ALA A 185 -12.69 -1.22 -3.48
C ALA A 185 -14.12 -0.73 -3.78
N THR A 186 -14.64 0.27 -3.07
CA THR A 186 -16.01 0.79 -3.26
C THR A 186 -16.16 1.81 -4.40
N THR A 187 -15.07 2.33 -4.97
CA THR A 187 -15.16 3.21 -6.16
C THR A 187 -15.17 2.44 -7.49
N ALA A 188 -15.03 1.10 -7.46
CA ALA A 188 -15.11 0.26 -8.65
C ALA A 188 -16.47 -0.47 -8.71
N ARG A 189 -17.22 -0.25 -9.81
CA ARG A 189 -18.48 -0.94 -10.18
C ARG A 189 -19.74 -0.53 -9.39
N VAL A 190 -20.17 0.72 -9.55
CA VAL A 190 -21.62 0.98 -9.67
C VAL A 190 -22.07 0.45 -11.04
N GLY A 191 -22.43 -0.82 -11.10
CA GLY A 191 -23.19 -1.38 -12.22
C GLY A 191 -24.65 -0.93 -12.15
N PRO A 192 -25.38 -0.81 -13.28
CA PRO A 192 -26.78 -0.40 -13.27
C PRO A 192 -27.64 -1.39 -12.47
N SER A 193 -28.51 -0.86 -11.61
CA SER A 193 -29.29 -1.60 -10.63
C SER A 193 -30.46 -2.37 -11.23
N SER A 194 -30.24 -3.64 -11.58
CA SER A 194 -31.30 -4.59 -11.96
C SER A 194 -32.02 -5.16 -10.72
N TYR A 195 -33.13 -4.52 -10.38
CA TYR A 195 -34.37 -5.04 -9.75
C TYR A 195 -34.28 -6.22 -8.76
N MET A 196 -34.80 -5.99 -7.57
CA MET A 196 -35.01 -6.96 -6.50
C MET A 196 -35.80 -8.22 -6.95
N SER A 197 -35.39 -9.38 -6.44
CA SER A 197 -36.19 -10.62 -6.43
C SER A 197 -36.06 -11.32 -5.07
N PRO A 198 -37.11 -11.98 -4.54
CA PRO A 198 -37.14 -12.39 -3.14
C PRO A 198 -36.28 -13.64 -2.84
N GLN A 199 -35.73 -13.70 -1.63
CA GLN A 199 -34.98 -14.85 -1.15
C GLN A 199 -35.87 -15.82 -0.36
N PRO A 200 -35.88 -17.12 -0.71
CA PRO A 200 -36.13 -18.21 0.21
C PRO A 200 -34.79 -18.77 0.74
N ALA A 201 -34.75 -19.22 2.00
CA ALA A 201 -33.55 -19.77 2.60
C ALA A 201 -33.61 -21.32 2.64
N SER A 202 -32.58 -22.01 2.13
CA SER A 202 -31.77 -22.96 2.94
C SER A 202 -30.74 -23.76 2.12
N ARG A 203 -29.55 -23.87 2.74
CA ARG A 203 -28.65 -25.04 2.88
C ARG A 203 -28.57 -26.12 1.77
N HIS A 204 -27.31 -26.52 1.51
CA HIS A 204 -26.80 -27.64 0.68
C HIS A 204 -26.65 -27.37 -0.83
N LEU A 205 -25.38 -27.27 -1.28
CA LEU A 205 -24.98 -27.49 -2.68
C LEU A 205 -23.51 -27.96 -2.82
N SER A 206 -22.87 -28.37 -1.71
CA SER A 206 -21.43 -28.69 -1.66
C SER A 206 -21.02 -29.97 -2.42
N TRP A 207 -21.95 -30.66 -3.07
CA TRP A 207 -21.74 -31.98 -3.68
C TRP A 207 -21.52 -31.94 -5.21
N ILE A 208 -21.81 -30.83 -5.89
CA ILE A 208 -21.75 -30.76 -7.36
C ILE A 208 -20.31 -30.48 -7.89
N LEU A 209 -19.46 -29.84 -7.08
CA LEU A 209 -18.10 -29.45 -7.46
C LEU A 209 -17.15 -30.58 -8.00
N PRO A 210 -17.12 -31.82 -7.46
CA PRO A 210 -16.23 -32.86 -8.00
C PRO A 210 -16.60 -33.32 -9.41
N VAL A 211 -17.87 -33.18 -9.84
CA VAL A 211 -18.34 -33.66 -11.14
C VAL A 211 -17.79 -32.80 -12.29
N LEU A 212 -17.64 -31.49 -12.08
CA LEU A 212 -17.13 -30.58 -13.11
C LEU A 212 -15.65 -30.82 -13.43
N GLY A 213 -14.85 -31.25 -12.45
CA GLY A 213 -13.41 -31.49 -12.60
C GLY A 213 -13.08 -32.65 -13.55
N LEU A 214 -13.89 -33.71 -13.55
CA LEU A 214 -13.67 -34.88 -14.42
C LEU A 214 -13.90 -34.56 -15.91
N LEU A 215 -14.88 -33.70 -16.23
CA LEU A 215 -15.18 -33.33 -17.62
C LEU A 215 -14.06 -32.50 -18.27
N VAL A 216 -13.42 -31.60 -17.51
CA VAL A 216 -12.32 -30.76 -18.03
C VAL A 216 -11.07 -31.60 -18.32
N LEU A 217 -10.73 -32.55 -17.44
CA LEU A 217 -9.58 -33.45 -17.64
C LEU A 217 -9.77 -34.37 -18.85
N GLY A 218 -11.00 -34.88 -19.08
CA GLY A 218 -11.31 -35.69 -20.27
C GLY A 218 -11.15 -34.92 -21.58
N GLY A 219 -11.51 -33.63 -21.62
CA GLY A 219 -11.37 -32.80 -22.82
C GLY A 219 -9.92 -32.55 -23.22
N LEU A 220 -9.04 -32.29 -22.25
CA LEU A 220 -7.61 -32.05 -22.50
C LEU A 220 -6.88 -33.29 -23.03
N ALA A 221 -7.23 -34.48 -22.54
CA ALA A 221 -6.67 -35.74 -23.01
C ALA A 221 -6.97 -36.00 -24.50
N TRP A 222 -8.14 -35.61 -25.00
CA TRP A 222 -8.51 -35.76 -26.41
C TRP A 222 -7.76 -34.79 -27.33
N TYR A 223 -7.43 -33.59 -26.84
CA TYR A 223 -6.72 -32.57 -27.63
C TYR A 223 -5.26 -32.96 -27.91
N MET A 224 -4.57 -33.59 -26.94
CA MET A 224 -3.20 -34.06 -27.13
C MET A 224 -3.06 -35.35 -27.97
N LEU A 225 -4.17 -36.01 -28.33
CA LEU A 225 -4.14 -37.27 -29.08
C LEU A 225 -4.21 -37.10 -30.61
N ARG A 226 -4.20 -35.86 -31.13
CA ARG A 226 -4.06 -35.58 -32.56
C ARG A 226 -2.59 -35.41 -32.94
N GLY A 227 -1.92 -36.53 -33.20
CA GLY A 227 -0.49 -36.58 -33.53
C GLY A 227 -0.12 -36.10 -34.96
N PRO A 228 1.19 -35.98 -35.26
CA PRO A 228 1.74 -35.39 -36.49
C PRO A 228 2.18 -36.43 -37.55
N THR A 229 2.65 -35.95 -38.71
CA THR A 229 3.41 -36.78 -39.69
C THR A 229 4.49 -36.01 -40.50
N GLU A 230 5.51 -36.76 -40.93
CA GLU A 230 6.77 -36.33 -41.59
C GLU A 230 6.81 -36.60 -43.13
N THR A 231 7.72 -36.07 -43.98
CA THR A 231 8.60 -34.87 -43.95
C THR A 231 8.76 -34.36 -45.43
N VAL A 232 9.81 -34.33 -46.29
CA VAL A 232 11.28 -34.55 -46.34
C VAL A 232 11.89 -33.77 -47.54
N ALA A 233 13.15 -33.34 -47.43
CA ALA A 233 14.06 -32.87 -48.50
C ALA A 233 13.88 -31.42 -49.03
N THR A 234 14.93 -30.71 -49.50
CA THR A 234 16.32 -31.11 -49.87
C THR A 234 17.37 -30.04 -49.48
N LEU A 235 18.65 -30.44 -49.40
CA LEU A 235 19.87 -29.62 -49.15
C LEU A 235 20.63 -29.32 -50.49
N PRO A 236 21.78 -28.59 -50.53
CA PRO A 236 22.35 -27.57 -49.64
C PRO A 236 22.66 -26.22 -50.38
N PRO A 237 23.90 -25.66 -50.49
CA PRO A 237 24.25 -24.45 -49.73
C PRO A 237 24.76 -23.24 -50.55
N THR A 238 24.49 -22.03 -50.06
CA THR A 238 25.23 -20.81 -50.50
C THR A 238 25.72 -20.00 -49.30
N LYS A 239 27.04 -19.80 -49.24
CA LYS A 239 27.73 -18.91 -48.30
C LYS A 239 27.66 -17.47 -48.81
N VAL A 240 27.11 -16.57 -47.99
CA VAL A 240 27.37 -15.12 -47.99
C VAL A 240 27.46 -14.75 -46.50
N GLU A 241 28.65 -14.70 -45.88
CA GLU A 241 29.71 -13.70 -46.04
C GLU A 241 29.28 -12.31 -45.52
N THR A 242 30.02 -11.82 -44.53
CA THR A 242 29.67 -10.66 -43.67
C THR A 242 29.77 -9.33 -44.42
N PRO A 243 28.89 -8.38 -44.07
CA PRO A 243 29.36 -7.18 -43.35
C PRO A 243 28.96 -7.29 -41.87
N ILE A 244 29.75 -7.00 -40.83
CA ILE A 244 30.67 -5.87 -40.63
C ILE A 244 30.18 -4.53 -41.21
N THR A 245 28.89 -4.28 -41.06
CA THR A 245 28.38 -2.91 -40.87
C THR A 245 28.71 -2.49 -39.43
N ALA A 246 29.32 -1.31 -39.26
CA ALA A 246 29.55 -0.70 -37.94
C ALA A 246 28.22 -0.53 -37.18
N PRO A 247 28.20 -0.46 -35.83
CA PRO A 247 26.97 -0.36 -35.07
C PRO A 247 26.10 0.79 -35.58
N GLU A 248 24.97 0.44 -36.17
CA GLU A 248 24.03 1.39 -36.75
C GLU A 248 23.44 2.21 -35.61
N ARG A 249 23.95 3.43 -35.43
CA ARG A 249 23.53 4.33 -34.35
C ARG A 249 22.06 4.60 -34.53
N VAL A 250 21.26 4.05 -33.61
CA VAL A 250 19.83 4.34 -33.47
C VAL A 250 19.70 5.84 -33.33
N THR A 251 19.35 6.50 -34.43
CA THR A 251 19.41 7.95 -34.55
C THR A 251 18.06 8.49 -34.10
N ILE A 252 17.91 8.63 -32.78
CA ILE A 252 16.65 8.95 -32.13
C ILE A 252 16.33 10.42 -32.41
N ILE A 253 15.47 10.71 -33.39
CA ILE A 253 15.02 12.07 -33.69
C ILE A 253 13.86 12.41 -32.76
N VAL A 254 14.11 13.25 -31.74
CA VAL A 254 13.06 13.81 -30.86
C VAL A 254 12.90 15.28 -31.22
N PRO A 255 11.74 15.72 -31.76
CA PRO A 255 11.53 17.11 -32.15
C PRO A 255 11.43 18.03 -30.92
N ALA A 256 11.72 19.32 -31.12
CA ALA A 256 12.01 20.25 -30.01
C ALA A 256 10.79 20.66 -29.17
N ASP A 257 9.59 20.49 -29.70
CA ASP A 257 8.30 20.64 -29.01
C ASP A 257 8.10 19.60 -27.91
N GLN A 258 8.43 18.34 -28.18
CA GLN A 258 8.07 17.21 -27.30
C GLN A 258 9.02 17.00 -26.11
N VAL A 259 10.23 17.58 -26.11
CA VAL A 259 11.25 17.27 -25.08
C VAL A 259 10.77 17.49 -23.63
N LYS A 260 9.85 18.43 -23.40
CA LYS A 260 9.25 18.62 -22.06
C LYS A 260 8.48 17.39 -21.58
N ASP A 261 7.79 16.70 -22.47
CA ASP A 261 7.00 15.51 -22.16
C ASP A 261 7.89 14.28 -21.91
N TRP A 262 9.15 14.32 -22.34
CA TRP A 262 10.16 13.28 -22.12
C TRP A 262 10.94 13.42 -20.81
N ILE A 263 10.92 14.59 -20.17
CA ILE A 263 11.54 14.81 -18.85
C ILE A 263 10.66 14.13 -17.77
N ALA A 264 11.30 13.61 -16.72
CA ALA A 264 10.70 12.78 -15.66
C ALA A 264 10.07 11.44 -16.14
N ARG A 265 10.28 11.04 -17.40
CA ARG A 265 9.84 9.71 -17.87
C ARG A 265 10.67 8.58 -17.27
N PRO A 266 10.05 7.44 -16.90
CA PRO A 266 10.75 6.28 -16.38
C PRO A 266 11.59 5.57 -17.46
N VAL A 267 12.85 5.29 -17.13
CA VAL A 267 13.76 4.48 -17.96
C VAL A 267 13.86 3.07 -17.41
N TYR A 268 13.86 2.08 -18.29
CA TYR A 268 13.86 0.66 -17.95
C TYR A 268 15.10 -0.06 -18.51
N SER A 269 15.58 -1.06 -17.77
CA SER A 269 16.57 -2.05 -18.22
C SER A 269 15.94 -3.04 -19.22
N SER A 270 16.77 -3.78 -19.96
CA SER A 270 16.36 -4.94 -20.77
C SER A 270 15.70 -6.06 -19.94
N ASP A 271 15.94 -6.11 -18.63
CA ASP A 271 15.22 -6.95 -17.65
C ASP A 271 13.83 -6.39 -17.25
N ASN A 272 13.36 -5.32 -17.92
CA ASN A 272 12.07 -4.64 -17.67
C ASN A 272 11.89 -4.05 -16.25
N LYS A 273 12.99 -3.68 -15.59
CA LYS A 273 12.99 -2.96 -14.30
C LYS A 273 13.26 -1.47 -14.48
N LYS A 274 12.59 -0.61 -13.69
CA LYS A 274 12.83 0.84 -13.68
C LYS A 274 14.21 1.15 -13.07
N ILE A 275 15.03 1.90 -13.79
CA ILE A 275 16.40 2.27 -13.43
C ILE A 275 16.48 3.70 -12.87
N GLY A 276 15.61 4.58 -13.34
CA GLY A 276 15.62 6.00 -13.00
C GLY A 276 14.61 6.78 -13.82
N GLU A 277 14.78 8.10 -13.86
CA GLU A 277 13.97 9.02 -14.67
C GLU A 277 14.87 9.95 -15.50
N ILE A 278 14.41 10.33 -16.70
CA ILE A 278 15.15 11.23 -17.60
C ILE A 278 15.13 12.66 -17.02
N VAL A 279 16.30 13.20 -16.69
CA VAL A 279 16.45 14.58 -16.17
C VAL A 279 16.90 15.57 -17.23
N GLU A 280 17.81 15.17 -18.13
CA GLU A 280 18.28 16.00 -19.24
C GLU A 280 18.43 15.16 -20.51
N LEU A 281 18.00 15.69 -21.66
CA LEU A 281 18.09 15.03 -22.96
C LEU A 281 18.85 15.93 -23.95
N ARG A 282 20.10 15.57 -24.26
CA ARG A 282 20.97 16.32 -25.14
C ARG A 282 20.78 15.88 -26.59
N ARG A 283 20.66 16.84 -27.50
CA ARG A 283 20.42 16.62 -28.92
C ARG A 283 21.36 17.46 -29.77
N ASP A 284 21.72 16.92 -30.93
CA ASP A 284 22.37 17.66 -32.00
C ASP A 284 21.38 18.61 -32.72
N PRO A 285 21.87 19.59 -33.51
CA PRO A 285 21.03 20.52 -34.28
C PRO A 285 20.01 19.84 -35.21
N GLU A 286 20.26 18.60 -35.62
CA GLU A 286 19.34 17.77 -36.42
C GLU A 286 18.22 17.09 -35.59
N ASN A 287 17.97 17.53 -34.34
CA ASN A 287 17.05 16.93 -33.36
C ASN A 287 17.41 15.50 -32.91
N LYS A 288 18.60 14.99 -33.26
CA LYS A 288 19.08 13.65 -32.92
C LYS A 288 19.56 13.60 -31.47
N VAL A 289 19.01 12.73 -30.63
CA VAL A 289 19.48 12.52 -29.24
C VAL A 289 20.87 11.90 -29.28
N THR A 290 21.84 12.60 -28.70
CA THR A 290 23.23 12.16 -28.58
C THR A 290 23.52 11.58 -27.21
N GLU A 291 22.93 12.15 -26.16
CA GLU A 291 23.14 11.78 -24.77
C GLU A 291 21.84 11.94 -23.97
N ALA A 292 21.53 10.99 -23.09
CA ALA A 292 20.47 11.09 -22.11
C ALA A 292 21.06 10.99 -20.69
N PHE A 293 20.73 11.92 -19.82
CA PHE A 293 21.11 11.88 -18.41
C PHE A 293 19.90 11.44 -17.60
N ILE A 294 20.02 10.27 -16.97
CA ILE A 294 19.04 9.79 -15.98
C ILE A 294 19.57 10.03 -14.58
N ASP A 295 18.66 10.25 -13.65
CA ASP A 295 18.95 10.15 -12.22
C ASP A 295 18.59 8.75 -11.73
N THR A 296 19.59 8.02 -11.22
CA THR A 296 19.40 6.69 -10.61
C THR A 296 19.37 6.75 -9.08
N GLY A 297 19.17 7.95 -8.52
CA GLY A 297 19.07 8.17 -7.09
C GLY A 297 17.92 7.40 -6.44
N ASN A 298 18.16 6.91 -5.23
CA ASN A 298 17.08 6.39 -4.40
C ASN A 298 16.14 7.54 -4.01
N PHE A 299 14.85 7.22 -3.82
CA PHE A 299 13.78 8.20 -3.59
C PHE A 299 14.12 9.18 -2.44
N LEU A 300 13.68 10.45 -2.58
CA LEU A 300 14.06 11.66 -1.79
C LEU A 300 15.34 12.41 -2.21
N GLY A 301 16.06 12.00 -3.26
CA GLY A 301 17.09 12.86 -3.89
C GLY A 301 18.38 13.04 -3.08
N ILE A 302 18.64 12.13 -2.14
CA ILE A 302 19.92 12.02 -1.42
C ILE A 302 20.68 10.83 -2.02
N GLY A 303 21.85 11.07 -2.60
CA GLY A 303 22.55 10.07 -3.42
C GLY A 303 22.07 10.01 -4.88
N ALA A 304 21.69 11.16 -5.44
CA ALA A 304 21.29 11.33 -6.84
C ALA A 304 22.48 11.19 -7.81
N VAL A 305 22.78 9.96 -8.22
CA VAL A 305 23.85 9.69 -9.20
C VAL A 305 23.30 9.89 -10.63
N ARG A 306 23.87 10.87 -11.35
CA ARG A 306 23.51 11.16 -12.75
C ARG A 306 24.25 10.21 -13.69
N TYR A 307 23.55 9.21 -14.21
CA TYR A 307 24.11 8.29 -15.20
C TYR A 307 23.92 8.83 -16.63
N ARG A 308 25.02 8.91 -17.39
CA ARG A 308 25.05 9.37 -18.78
C ARG A 308 24.94 8.18 -19.73
N ILE A 309 23.83 8.10 -20.45
CA ILE A 309 23.53 7.10 -21.47
C ILE A 309 23.89 7.68 -22.83
N THR A 310 24.72 6.97 -23.60
CA THR A 310 24.93 7.28 -25.03
C THR A 310 23.96 6.47 -25.91
N SER A 311 23.66 6.99 -27.10
CA SER A 311 22.72 6.39 -28.06
C SER A 311 22.95 4.89 -28.33
N ASP A 312 24.20 4.43 -28.29
CA ASP A 312 24.59 3.05 -28.53
C ASP A 312 24.05 2.07 -27.48
N GLN A 313 23.83 2.53 -26.23
CA GLN A 313 23.31 1.72 -25.12
C GLN A 313 21.78 1.58 -25.10
N ILE A 314 21.05 2.38 -25.90
CA ILE A 314 19.59 2.35 -25.95
C ILE A 314 19.15 1.17 -26.84
N GLN A 315 18.20 0.35 -26.37
CA GLN A 315 17.70 -0.82 -27.11
C GLN A 315 16.43 -0.48 -27.90
N GLU A 316 15.50 0.22 -27.27
CA GLU A 316 14.20 0.55 -27.83
C GLU A 316 13.72 1.89 -27.27
N VAL A 317 13.10 2.69 -28.13
CA VAL A 317 12.51 3.99 -27.78
C VAL A 317 11.02 3.90 -28.03
N LYS A 318 10.23 3.84 -26.96
CA LYS A 318 8.77 3.79 -27.04
C LYS A 318 8.19 5.20 -26.81
N PRO A 319 6.98 5.51 -27.31
CA PRO A 319 6.36 6.83 -27.16
C PRO A 319 6.17 7.33 -25.73
N ASP A 320 6.34 6.46 -24.71
CA ASP A 320 6.15 6.76 -23.27
C ASP A 320 7.30 6.27 -22.37
N SER A 321 8.28 5.52 -22.90
CA SER A 321 9.38 4.95 -22.10
C SER A 321 10.64 4.63 -22.91
N LEU A 322 11.78 4.57 -22.22
CA LEU A 322 13.08 4.24 -22.81
C LEU A 322 13.57 2.89 -22.28
N THR A 323 13.96 1.97 -23.16
CA THR A 323 14.54 0.67 -22.79
C THR A 323 16.02 0.61 -23.16
N LEU A 324 16.88 0.27 -22.20
CA LEU A 324 18.32 0.13 -22.39
C LEU A 324 18.70 -1.32 -22.71
N LYS A 325 19.82 -1.51 -23.43
CA LYS A 325 20.37 -2.85 -23.72
C LYS A 325 20.92 -3.52 -22.44
N LEU A 326 21.47 -2.73 -21.53
CA LEU A 326 22.13 -3.19 -20.31
C LEU A 326 21.15 -3.52 -19.19
N LYS A 327 21.60 -4.40 -18.29
CA LYS A 327 20.86 -4.87 -17.12
C LYS A 327 20.87 -3.87 -15.98
N GLU A 328 19.96 -4.04 -15.02
CA GLU A 328 19.86 -3.14 -13.85
C GLU A 328 21.17 -3.10 -13.04
N SER A 329 21.77 -4.28 -12.78
CA SER A 329 23.04 -4.38 -12.08
C SER A 329 24.16 -3.69 -12.83
N GLU A 330 24.26 -3.88 -14.15
CA GLU A 330 25.34 -3.31 -14.97
C GLU A 330 25.28 -1.78 -15.00
N VAL A 331 24.09 -1.19 -15.13
CA VAL A 331 23.93 0.27 -15.07
C VAL A 331 24.23 0.80 -13.67
N LYS A 332 23.77 0.11 -12.61
CA LYS A 332 24.01 0.51 -11.22
C LYS A 332 25.47 0.38 -10.80
N ASP A 333 26.18 -0.64 -11.26
CA ASP A 333 27.60 -0.84 -11.02
C ASP A 333 28.45 0.17 -11.81
N ALA A 334 28.05 0.49 -13.06
CA ALA A 334 28.68 1.57 -13.82
C ALA A 334 28.44 2.96 -13.21
N ALA A 335 27.27 3.21 -12.61
CA ALA A 335 26.99 4.44 -11.86
C ALA A 335 27.88 4.56 -10.60
N GLN A 336 27.96 3.51 -9.79
CA GLN A 336 28.85 3.45 -8.62
C GLN A 336 30.34 3.54 -9.00
N ALA A 337 30.73 3.02 -10.17
CA ALA A 337 32.10 3.11 -10.67
C ALA A 337 32.49 4.54 -11.09
N ALA A 338 31.52 5.36 -11.54
CA ALA A 338 31.73 6.78 -11.84
C ALA A 338 31.83 7.65 -10.56
N GLU A 339 31.29 7.19 -9.43
CA GLU A 339 31.32 7.89 -8.14
C GLU A 339 32.66 7.72 -7.39
N LYS A 340 33.45 6.69 -7.73
CA LYS A 340 34.82 6.53 -7.23
C LYS A 340 35.79 7.43 -8.02
N PRO A 341 36.46 8.42 -7.39
CA PRO A 341 37.53 9.12 -8.05
C PRO A 341 38.68 8.15 -8.38
N LYS A 342 39.35 8.37 -9.50
CA LYS A 342 40.68 7.78 -9.72
C LYS A 342 41.62 8.30 -8.63
N GLN A 343 42.39 7.38 -8.04
CA GLN A 343 43.58 7.71 -7.26
C GLN A 343 44.69 8.20 -8.20
#